data_AF-A0A938IG13-F1
#
_entry.id   AF-A0A938IG13-F1
#
_cell.length_a   1.000
_cell.length_b   1.000
_cell.length_c   1.000
_cell.angle_alpha   90.00
_cell.angle_beta   90.00
_cell.angle_gamma   90.00
#
_symmetry.space_group_name_H-M   'P 1'
#
loop_
_entity.id
_entity.type
_entity.pdbx_description
1 polymer ?
#
loop_
_entity_poly.entity_id
_entity_poly.type
_entity_poly.pdbx_seq_one_letter_code
_entity_poly.pdbx_strand_id
1 'polypeptide(L)'
;MESSMELDHGYGSRVHILDNAHLLTLLSRLSSSDTRQLEMLALLRAVYQHLLMTATSAELPRVALEVPTRMSGLHPKEGVYRGPGLDPSTKVVVVDLIRAGIVPAQVCYELMNGVLPSENVRLDHLTMARRSDAEGRVTGVDLSGSKIGGRVDGHVLIVPDPMGATGSTTVRAVRHYREHHGRPAKVIALPMISTPEYMRNVIGCCEELVVWTARLDRGLSSAEVLKQRPGTRWNEERGLNEHGYIVPGAGGLGELLNNSWC
;
A
#
# COMPACT_ATOMS: atom_id res chain seq x y z
N MET A 1 -18.11 -13.61 -18.66
CA MET A 1 -16.66 -13.57 -18.37
C MET A 1 -16.53 -12.66 -17.18
N GLU A 2 -16.39 -13.22 -15.97
CA GLU A 2 -16.19 -12.40 -14.77
C GLU A 2 -14.88 -11.64 -14.99
N SER A 3 -14.99 -10.32 -15.18
CA SER A 3 -13.82 -9.46 -15.25
C SER A 3 -13.20 -9.45 -13.86
N SER A 4 -12.13 -10.23 -13.67
CA SER A 4 -11.28 -10.07 -12.51
C SER A 4 -10.81 -8.61 -12.45
N MET A 5 -10.98 -7.95 -11.31
CA MET A 5 -10.39 -6.62 -11.07
C MET A 5 -8.90 -6.71 -10.74
N GLU A 6 -8.34 -7.93 -10.77
CA GLU A 6 -6.95 -8.24 -10.52
C GLU A 6 -6.30 -8.90 -11.74
N LEU A 7 -5.02 -8.57 -11.96
CA LEU A 7 -4.17 -9.15 -12.98
C LEU A 7 -3.90 -10.62 -12.66
N ASP A 8 -4.06 -11.49 -13.65
CA ASP A 8 -3.73 -12.90 -13.48
C ASP A 8 -2.21 -13.11 -13.27
N HIS A 9 -1.81 -13.72 -12.15
CA HIS A 9 -0.40 -13.89 -11.77
C HIS A 9 -0.09 -15.11 -10.88
N GLY A 10 1.19 -15.48 -10.81
CA GLY A 10 1.74 -16.61 -10.07
C GLY A 10 2.38 -16.31 -8.71
N TYR A 11 2.29 -15.08 -8.18
CA TYR A 11 2.97 -14.68 -6.93
C TYR A 11 2.38 -15.24 -5.62
N GLY A 12 1.28 -16.00 -5.71
CA GLY A 12 0.56 -16.56 -4.57
C GLY A 12 -0.65 -15.73 -4.14
N SER A 13 -1.47 -16.30 -3.25
CA SER A 13 -2.80 -15.76 -2.90
C SER A 13 -2.80 -14.56 -1.95
N ARG A 14 -1.62 -14.12 -1.47
CA ARG A 14 -1.46 -12.94 -0.60
C ARG A 14 -0.97 -11.71 -1.37
N VAL A 15 -0.86 -11.82 -2.69
CA VAL A 15 -0.49 -10.74 -3.58
C VAL A 15 -1.70 -10.44 -4.45
N HIS A 16 -2.05 -9.16 -4.51
CA HIS A 16 -3.18 -8.63 -5.27
C HIS A 16 -2.66 -7.50 -6.16
N ILE A 17 -2.70 -7.70 -7.47
CA ILE A 17 -2.26 -6.70 -8.45
C ILE A 17 -3.50 -6.21 -9.16
N LEU A 18 -3.85 -4.94 -9.00
CA LEU A 18 -5.07 -4.40 -9.60
C LEU A 18 -4.94 -4.31 -11.13
N ASP A 19 -5.96 -4.77 -11.85
CA ASP A 19 -6.12 -4.62 -13.30
C ASP A 19 -7.22 -3.59 -13.58
N ASN A 20 -6.88 -2.31 -13.37
CA ASN A 20 -7.81 -1.20 -13.48
C ASN A 20 -7.26 -0.11 -14.41
N ALA A 21 -7.89 0.05 -15.57
CA ALA A 21 -7.44 1.01 -16.60
C ALA A 21 -7.41 2.47 -16.09
N HIS A 22 -8.32 2.87 -15.20
CA HIS A 22 -8.30 4.21 -14.62
C HIS A 22 -7.08 4.40 -13.71
N LEU A 23 -6.82 3.42 -12.84
CA LEU A 23 -5.66 3.43 -11.94
C LEU A 23 -4.34 3.43 -12.72
N LEU A 24 -4.23 2.61 -13.76
CA LEU A 24 -3.06 2.59 -14.64
C LEU A 24 -2.87 3.91 -15.40
N THR A 25 -3.96 4.59 -15.76
CA THR A 25 -3.91 5.93 -16.38
C THR A 25 -3.44 7.00 -15.40
N LEU A 26 -3.89 6.97 -14.15
CA LEU A 26 -3.38 7.87 -13.11
C LEU A 26 -1.89 7.65 -12.87
N LEU A 27 -1.46 6.40 -12.84
CA LEU A 27 -0.04 6.04 -12.66
C LEU A 27 0.82 6.43 -13.86
N SER A 28 0.34 6.25 -15.09
CA SER A 28 1.11 6.66 -16.27
C SER A 28 1.33 8.18 -16.30
N ARG A 29 0.30 8.97 -15.94
CA ARG A 29 0.44 10.42 -15.75
C ARG A 29 1.41 10.74 -14.62
N LEU A 30 1.22 10.15 -13.44
CA LEU A 30 2.09 10.40 -12.27
C LEU A 30 3.56 10.07 -12.56
N SER A 31 3.81 9.04 -13.38
CA SER A 31 5.16 8.61 -13.77
C SER A 31 5.78 9.44 -14.90
N SER A 32 5.01 10.31 -15.55
CA SER A 32 5.48 11.12 -16.68
C SER A 32 6.48 12.19 -16.22
N SER A 33 7.54 12.41 -17.00
CA SER A 33 8.47 13.51 -16.79
C SER A 33 7.82 14.90 -16.93
N ASP A 34 6.67 14.98 -17.59
CA ASP A 34 5.96 16.23 -17.84
C ASP A 34 5.03 16.63 -16.68
N THR A 35 4.78 15.72 -15.73
CA THR A 35 3.86 15.96 -14.63
C THR A 35 4.51 16.78 -13.53
N ARG A 36 3.90 17.93 -13.24
CA ARG A 36 4.39 18.87 -12.23
C ARG A 36 4.02 18.42 -10.82
N GLN A 37 4.75 18.90 -9.82
CA GLN A 37 4.60 18.49 -8.41
C GLN A 37 3.16 18.57 -7.86
N LEU A 38 2.43 19.67 -8.11
CA LEU A 38 1.05 19.80 -7.60
C LEU A 38 0.08 18.81 -8.26
N GLU A 39 0.25 18.56 -9.56
CA GLU A 39 -0.52 17.55 -10.27
C GLU A 39 -0.17 16.14 -9.76
N MET A 40 1.12 15.87 -9.53
CA MET A 40 1.61 14.63 -8.94
C MET A 40 0.97 14.34 -7.58
N LEU A 41 0.84 15.36 -6.71
CA LEU A 41 0.15 15.23 -5.41
C LEU A 41 -1.33 14.86 -5.58
N ALA A 42 -2.03 15.49 -6.52
CA ALA A 42 -3.44 15.17 -6.79
C ALA A 42 -3.59 13.75 -7.34
N LEU A 43 -2.73 13.33 -8.26
CA LEU A 43 -2.71 11.98 -8.82
C LEU A 43 -2.39 10.93 -7.75
N LEU A 44 -1.38 11.19 -6.90
CA LEU A 44 -1.00 10.30 -5.81
C LEU A 44 -2.17 10.07 -4.83
N ARG A 45 -2.88 11.16 -4.47
CA ARG A 45 -4.06 11.07 -3.61
C ARG A 45 -5.16 10.23 -4.24
N ALA A 46 -5.45 10.44 -5.53
CA ALA A 46 -6.46 9.65 -6.25
C ALA A 46 -6.09 8.16 -6.29
N VAL A 47 -4.82 7.84 -6.58
CA VAL A 47 -4.32 6.46 -6.58
C VAL A 47 -4.51 5.79 -5.22
N TYR A 48 -4.13 6.46 -4.12
CA TYR A 48 -4.28 5.90 -2.78
C TYR A 48 -5.72 5.79 -2.30
N GLN A 49 -6.62 6.68 -2.73
CA GLN A 49 -8.06 6.53 -2.51
C GLN A 49 -8.55 5.20 -3.10
N HIS A 50 -8.24 4.94 -4.38
CA HIS A 50 -8.61 3.69 -5.04
C HIS A 50 -7.97 2.46 -4.39
N LEU A 51 -6.65 2.51 -4.18
CA LEU A 51 -5.89 1.37 -3.68
C LEU A 51 -6.32 0.97 -2.27
N LEU A 52 -6.46 1.94 -1.37
CA LEU A 52 -6.93 1.68 0.00
C LEU A 52 -8.35 1.13 0.00
N MET A 53 -9.30 1.80 -0.66
CA MET A 53 -10.71 1.40 -0.62
C MET A 53 -10.89 -0.02 -1.17
N THR A 54 -10.14 -0.38 -2.22
CA THR A 54 -10.18 -1.74 -2.78
C THR A 54 -9.62 -2.74 -1.79
N ALA A 55 -8.43 -2.49 -1.24
CA ALA A 55 -7.79 -3.39 -0.29
C ALA A 55 -8.62 -3.58 1.00
N THR A 56 -9.11 -2.49 1.60
CA THR A 56 -9.86 -2.57 2.86
C THR A 56 -11.26 -3.17 2.68
N SER A 57 -11.89 -3.00 1.51
CA SER A 57 -13.15 -3.68 1.20
C SER A 57 -13.01 -5.20 1.12
N ALA A 58 -11.84 -5.69 0.70
CA ALA A 58 -11.53 -7.11 0.62
C ALA A 58 -11.04 -7.67 1.97
N GLU A 59 -10.22 -6.91 2.69
CA GLU A 59 -9.44 -7.43 3.82
C GLU A 59 -10.03 -7.19 5.20
N LEU A 60 -10.84 -6.14 5.38
CA LEU A 60 -11.40 -5.81 6.69
C LEU A 60 -12.65 -6.64 7.01
N PRO A 61 -12.88 -6.96 8.30
CA PRO A 61 -14.09 -7.66 8.72
C PRO A 61 -15.35 -6.91 8.34
N ARG A 62 -16.37 -7.66 7.92
CA ARG A 62 -17.71 -7.13 7.60
C ARG A 62 -18.73 -7.67 8.58
N VAL A 63 -19.68 -6.82 8.94
CA VAL A 63 -20.84 -7.17 9.78
C VAL A 63 -22.13 -6.79 9.07
N ALA A 64 -23.24 -7.40 9.47
CA ALA A 64 -24.55 -6.92 9.10
C ALA A 64 -24.85 -5.66 9.91
N LEU A 65 -25.04 -4.54 9.22
CA LEU A 65 -25.41 -3.27 9.83
C LEU A 65 -26.93 -3.08 9.77
N GLU A 66 -27.46 -2.50 10.85
CA GLU A 66 -28.79 -1.88 10.86
C GLU A 66 -28.63 -0.39 11.17
N VAL A 67 -28.91 0.47 10.19
CA VAL A 67 -28.73 1.92 10.35
C VAL A 67 -30.03 2.64 10.01
N PRO A 68 -30.67 3.34 10.97
CA PRO A 68 -31.80 4.21 10.69
C PRO A 68 -31.39 5.27 9.67
N THR A 69 -32.14 5.35 8.58
CA THR A 69 -31.93 6.36 7.53
C THR A 69 -32.79 7.58 7.81
N ARG A 70 -32.63 8.64 7.00
CA ARG A 70 -33.53 9.80 7.05
C ARG A 70 -35.01 9.45 6.84
N MET A 71 -35.30 8.32 6.18
CA MET A 71 -36.68 7.86 5.94
C MET A 71 -37.34 7.23 7.16
N SER A 72 -36.61 6.91 8.24
CA SER A 72 -37.20 6.30 9.44
C SER A 72 -38.24 7.19 10.13
N GLY A 73 -38.18 8.51 9.93
CA GLY A 73 -39.19 9.45 10.44
C GLY A 73 -40.56 9.29 9.78
N LEU A 74 -40.60 8.85 8.51
CA LEU A 74 -41.84 8.60 7.76
C LEU A 74 -42.21 7.10 7.73
N HIS A 75 -41.19 6.25 7.73
CA HIS A 75 -41.31 4.80 7.66
C HIS A 75 -40.49 4.15 8.79
N PRO A 76 -41.02 4.08 10.03
CA PRO A 76 -40.23 3.64 11.18
C PRO A 76 -39.67 2.22 11.08
N LYS A 77 -40.32 1.34 10.31
CA LYS A 77 -39.87 -0.05 10.11
C LYS A 77 -38.98 -0.21 8.87
N GLU A 78 -39.40 0.38 7.76
CA GLU A 78 -38.78 0.22 6.43
C GLU A 78 -37.60 1.19 6.22
N GLY A 79 -37.59 2.33 6.89
CA GLY A 79 -36.58 3.38 6.78
C GLY A 79 -35.24 3.07 7.45
N VAL A 80 -34.86 1.79 7.52
CA VAL A 80 -33.63 1.29 8.14
C VAL A 80 -32.83 0.52 7.09
N TYR A 81 -31.59 0.95 6.84
CA TYR A 81 -30.65 0.20 6.02
C TYR A 81 -30.30 -1.11 6.71
N ARG A 82 -30.42 -2.22 5.98
CA ARG A 82 -29.99 -3.56 6.41
C ARG A 82 -29.11 -4.15 5.35
N GLY A 83 -27.83 -4.29 5.65
CA GLY A 83 -26.87 -4.76 4.67
C GLY A 83 -25.46 -4.83 5.24
N PRO A 84 -24.48 -5.24 4.42
CA PRO A 84 -23.11 -5.32 4.87
C PRO A 84 -22.54 -3.93 5.16
N GLY A 85 -21.62 -3.87 6.10
CA GLY A 85 -20.67 -2.77 6.26
C GLY A 85 -19.41 -3.24 6.97
N LEU A 86 -18.41 -2.36 7.04
CA LEU A 86 -17.20 -2.64 7.80
C LEU A 86 -17.52 -2.76 9.29
N ASP A 87 -16.86 -3.69 9.98
CA ASP A 87 -17.01 -3.84 11.43
C ASP A 87 -16.46 -2.60 12.15
N PRO A 88 -17.30 -1.80 12.82
CA PRO A 88 -16.86 -0.57 13.50
C PRO A 88 -15.93 -0.85 14.68
N SER A 89 -15.83 -2.09 15.16
CA SER A 89 -14.87 -2.50 16.20
C SER A 89 -13.46 -2.73 15.66
N THR A 90 -13.27 -2.75 14.33
CA THR A 90 -11.96 -2.93 13.70
C THR A 90 -11.03 -1.79 14.11
N LYS A 91 -9.86 -2.16 14.67
CA LYS A 91 -8.81 -1.20 15.01
C LYS A 91 -7.74 -1.17 13.93
N VAL A 92 -7.42 0.02 13.45
CA VAL A 92 -6.49 0.25 12.35
C VAL A 92 -5.36 1.16 12.78
N VAL A 93 -4.15 0.81 12.39
CA VAL A 93 -2.98 1.68 12.48
C VAL A 93 -2.45 1.91 11.07
N VAL A 94 -2.49 3.16 10.62
CA VAL A 94 -1.84 3.59 9.39
C VAL A 94 -0.40 3.97 9.71
N VAL A 95 0.56 3.46 8.94
CA VAL A 95 1.99 3.66 9.18
C VAL A 95 2.55 4.62 8.13
N ASP A 96 2.90 5.84 8.55
CA ASP A 96 3.63 6.79 7.72
C ASP A 96 5.12 6.44 7.66
N LEU A 97 5.56 5.96 6.50
CA LEU A 97 6.96 5.75 6.17
C LEU A 97 7.56 7.04 5.60
N ILE A 98 8.11 7.86 6.50
CA ILE A 98 8.70 9.14 6.14
C ILE A 98 9.89 8.90 5.19
N ARG A 99 10.01 9.60 4.05
CA ARG A 99 9.25 10.81 3.64
C ARG A 99 8.18 10.58 2.58
N ALA A 100 8.36 9.63 1.67
CA ALA A 100 7.43 9.43 0.56
C ALA A 100 6.05 8.93 1.02
N GLY A 101 5.98 8.31 2.20
CA GLY A 101 4.75 7.81 2.82
C GLY A 101 3.82 8.87 3.42
N ILE A 102 4.27 10.12 3.58
CA ILE A 102 3.49 11.16 4.30
C ILE A 102 2.12 11.39 3.66
N VAL A 103 2.10 11.69 2.36
CA VAL A 103 0.85 11.96 1.64
C VAL A 103 -0.03 10.70 1.55
N PRO A 104 0.50 9.53 1.17
CA PRO A 104 -0.25 8.27 1.22
C PRO A 104 -0.87 7.94 2.58
N ALA A 105 -0.09 8.05 3.65
CA ALA A 105 -0.54 7.73 5.01
C ALA A 105 -1.61 8.71 5.48
N GLN A 106 -1.46 10.01 5.16
CA GLN A 106 -2.50 10.99 5.46
C GLN A 106 -3.81 10.67 4.75
N VAL A 107 -3.77 10.34 3.45
CA VAL A 107 -4.96 9.92 2.70
C VAL A 107 -5.60 8.69 3.32
N CYS A 108 -4.79 7.69 3.67
CA CYS A 108 -5.30 6.46 4.27
C CYS A 108 -5.93 6.72 5.63
N TYR A 109 -5.30 7.54 6.47
CA TYR A 109 -5.81 7.92 7.78
C TYR A 109 -7.16 8.66 7.67
N GLU A 110 -7.27 9.64 6.77
CA GLU A 110 -8.51 10.39 6.52
C GLU A 110 -9.65 9.48 6.07
N LEU A 111 -9.39 8.59 5.10
CA LEU A 111 -10.40 7.67 4.57
C LEU A 111 -10.87 6.65 5.62
N MET A 112 -9.96 6.11 6.43
CA MET A 112 -10.35 5.17 7.48
C MET A 112 -11.17 5.84 8.59
N ASN A 113 -10.87 7.09 8.95
CA ASN A 113 -11.71 7.89 9.86
C ASN A 113 -13.09 8.21 9.27
N GLY A 114 -13.26 8.13 7.95
CA GLY A 114 -14.57 8.29 7.30
C GLY A 114 -15.50 7.08 7.46
N VAL A 115 -14.97 5.91 7.82
CA VAL A 115 -15.73 4.64 7.87
C VAL A 115 -15.60 3.87 9.20
N LEU A 116 -14.67 4.25 10.07
CA LEU A 116 -14.48 3.70 11.41
C LEU A 116 -14.55 4.80 12.48
N PRO A 117 -14.91 4.48 13.73
CA PRO A 117 -14.78 5.40 14.87
C PRO A 117 -13.33 5.91 15.00
N SER A 118 -13.15 7.20 15.29
CA SER A 118 -11.82 7.82 15.28
C SER A 118 -10.90 7.28 16.38
N GLU A 119 -11.45 6.81 17.50
CA GLU A 119 -10.70 6.12 18.57
C GLU A 119 -10.08 4.79 18.11
N ASN A 120 -10.58 4.21 17.02
CA ASN A 120 -10.10 2.96 16.44
C ASN A 120 -9.11 3.17 15.28
N VAL A 121 -8.84 4.43 14.88
CA VAL A 121 -7.92 4.73 13.78
C VAL A 121 -6.73 5.54 14.32
N ARG A 122 -5.53 4.99 14.17
CA ARG A 122 -4.29 5.62 14.62
C ARG A 122 -3.36 5.87 13.45
N LEU A 123 -2.64 6.99 13.48
CA LEU A 123 -1.53 7.28 12.57
C LEU A 123 -0.21 7.23 13.37
N ASP A 124 0.69 6.34 12.97
CA ASP A 124 2.05 6.25 13.52
C ASP A 124 3.05 6.73 12.46
N HIS A 125 4.20 7.26 12.89
CA HIS A 125 5.24 7.77 11.99
C HIS A 125 6.58 7.08 12.21
N LEU A 126 7.19 6.58 11.14
CA LEU A 126 8.53 5.98 11.14
C LEU A 126 9.47 6.77 10.22
N THR A 127 10.57 7.28 10.78
CA THR A 127 11.65 7.90 10.01
C THR A 127 12.64 6.82 9.62
N MET A 128 12.65 6.49 8.33
CA MET A 128 13.48 5.42 7.77
C MET A 128 14.34 5.97 6.65
N ALA A 129 15.65 5.70 6.72
CA ALA A 129 16.60 6.07 5.69
C ALA A 129 17.22 4.82 5.08
N ARG A 130 17.30 4.79 3.75
CA ARG A 130 18.07 3.74 3.06
C ARG A 130 19.55 3.96 3.36
N ARG A 131 20.24 2.89 3.72
CA ARG A 131 21.70 2.87 3.81
C ARG A 131 22.24 2.38 2.49
N SER A 132 23.09 3.18 1.84
CA SER A 132 23.79 2.80 0.62
C SER A 132 25.27 2.55 0.87
N ASP A 133 25.89 1.70 0.06
CA ASP A 133 27.35 1.56 0.00
C ASP A 133 27.99 2.69 -0.82
N ALA A 134 29.33 2.65 -0.95
CA ALA A 134 30.10 3.64 -1.69
C ALA A 134 29.76 3.68 -3.19
N GLU A 135 29.18 2.61 -3.73
CA GLU A 135 28.72 2.50 -5.12
C GLU A 135 27.24 2.88 -5.28
N GLY A 136 26.59 3.39 -4.22
CA GLY A 136 25.20 3.84 -4.22
C GLY A 136 24.17 2.72 -4.16
N ARG A 137 24.58 1.46 -3.91
CA ARG A 137 23.68 0.31 -3.81
C ARG A 137 23.04 0.25 -2.43
N VAL A 138 21.73 -0.01 -2.38
CA VAL A 138 21.00 -0.09 -1.10
C VAL A 138 21.38 -1.37 -0.34
N THR A 139 22.03 -1.22 0.81
CA THR A 139 22.50 -2.33 1.67
C THR A 139 21.63 -2.58 2.89
N GLY A 140 20.74 -1.64 3.24
CA GLY A 140 19.89 -1.76 4.41
C GLY A 140 18.95 -0.57 4.61
N VAL A 141 18.24 -0.57 5.73
CA VAL A 141 17.36 0.54 6.15
C VAL A 141 17.58 0.82 7.63
N ASP A 142 17.98 2.04 7.94
CA ASP A 142 18.13 2.53 9.30
C ASP A 142 16.83 3.20 9.74
N LEU A 143 16.32 2.79 10.90
CA LEU A 143 15.21 3.46 11.58
C LEU A 143 15.82 4.49 12.53
N SER A 144 15.81 5.76 12.12
CA SER A 144 16.46 6.85 12.86
C SER A 144 15.54 7.49 13.90
N GLY A 145 14.23 7.26 13.81
CA GLY A 145 13.25 7.72 14.78
C GLY A 145 11.86 7.15 14.52
N SER A 146 11.02 7.14 15.55
CA SER A 146 9.64 6.68 15.47
C SER A 146 8.75 7.43 16.46
N LYS A 147 7.52 7.73 16.05
CA LYS A 147 6.43 8.19 16.93
C LYS A 147 5.27 7.21 16.80
N ILE A 148 5.24 6.25 17.71
CA ILE A 148 4.25 5.16 17.75
C ILE A 148 3.33 5.36 18.95
N GLY A 149 2.02 5.36 18.71
CA GLY A 149 1.01 5.69 19.72
C GLY A 149 0.62 4.54 20.67
N GLY A 150 1.23 3.36 20.56
CA GLY A 150 0.98 2.24 21.47
C GLY A 150 1.21 0.88 20.84
N ARG A 151 0.70 -0.16 21.53
CA ARG A 151 0.75 -1.54 21.04
C ARG A 151 -0.10 -1.73 19.78
N VAL A 152 0.18 -2.81 19.04
CA VAL A 152 -0.54 -3.17 17.80
C VAL A 152 -1.22 -4.53 17.84
N ASP A 153 -1.23 -5.21 18.99
CA ASP A 153 -1.90 -6.51 19.11
C ASP A 153 -3.38 -6.42 18.71
N GLY A 154 -3.81 -7.33 17.84
CA GLY A 154 -5.19 -7.35 17.34
C GLY A 154 -5.55 -6.25 16.34
N HIS A 155 -4.64 -5.31 16.03
CA HIS A 155 -4.90 -4.25 15.06
C HIS A 155 -4.59 -4.71 13.64
N VAL A 156 -5.22 -4.08 12.66
CA VAL A 156 -4.80 -4.11 11.25
C VAL A 156 -3.79 -2.99 11.01
N LEU A 157 -2.61 -3.34 10.54
CA LEU A 157 -1.60 -2.37 10.10
C LEU A 157 -1.78 -2.10 8.61
N ILE A 158 -1.91 -0.84 8.23
CA ILE A 158 -1.92 -0.39 6.85
C ILE A 158 -0.60 0.32 6.59
N VAL A 159 0.20 -0.21 5.66
CA VAL A 159 1.54 0.30 5.35
C VAL A 159 1.56 0.83 3.92
N PRO A 160 1.14 2.10 3.71
CA PRO A 160 1.23 2.74 2.41
C PRO A 160 2.67 3.16 2.09
N ASP A 161 3.13 2.83 0.88
CA ASP A 161 4.45 3.18 0.37
C ASP A 161 4.36 3.42 -1.15
N PRO A 162 4.64 4.62 -1.69
CA PRO A 162 4.54 4.82 -3.13
C PRO A 162 5.42 3.86 -3.95
N MET A 163 6.55 3.42 -3.40
CA MET A 163 7.57 2.68 -4.16
C MET A 163 7.99 1.38 -3.48
N GLY A 164 7.29 0.29 -3.82
CA GLY A 164 7.66 -1.07 -3.46
C GLY A 164 8.85 -1.60 -4.27
N ALA A 165 10.06 -1.11 -3.98
CA ALA A 165 11.27 -1.48 -4.71
C ALA A 165 11.85 -2.83 -4.27
N THR A 166 12.60 -2.88 -3.16
CA THR A 166 13.18 -4.14 -2.63
C THR A 166 12.33 -4.77 -1.51
N GLY A 167 11.41 -3.99 -0.94
CA GLY A 167 10.63 -4.40 0.24
C GLY A 167 11.33 -4.22 1.58
N SER A 168 12.61 -3.83 1.59
CA SER A 168 13.40 -3.74 2.84
C SER A 168 12.79 -2.77 3.87
N THR A 169 12.22 -1.64 3.41
CA THR A 169 11.56 -0.66 4.29
C THR A 169 10.32 -1.27 4.95
N THR A 170 9.41 -1.86 4.17
CA THR A 170 8.21 -2.54 4.69
C THR A 170 8.58 -3.65 5.67
N VAL A 171 9.54 -4.51 5.32
CA VAL A 171 10.00 -5.60 6.19
C VAL A 171 10.56 -5.05 7.50
N ARG A 172 11.40 -4.00 7.45
CA ARG A 172 11.97 -3.40 8.66
C ARG A 172 10.89 -2.75 9.53
N ALA A 173 9.91 -2.08 8.95
CA ALA A 173 8.79 -1.50 9.69
C ALA A 173 7.97 -2.58 10.42
N VAL A 174 7.58 -3.64 9.71
CA VAL A 174 6.81 -4.76 10.29
C VAL A 174 7.61 -5.46 11.40
N ARG A 175 8.91 -5.70 11.19
CA ARG A 175 9.78 -6.27 12.22
C ARG A 175 9.88 -5.38 13.46
N HIS A 176 10.06 -4.07 13.28
CA HIS A 176 10.11 -3.12 14.39
C HIS A 176 8.83 -3.17 15.25
N TYR A 177 7.65 -3.23 14.62
CA TYR A 177 6.40 -3.42 15.36
C TYR A 177 6.35 -4.76 16.10
N ARG A 178 6.71 -5.87 15.46
CA ARG A 178 6.70 -7.19 16.10
C ARG A 178 7.69 -7.29 17.26
N GLU A 179 8.85 -6.67 17.13
CA GLU A 179 9.92 -6.67 18.14
C GLU A 179 9.56 -5.82 19.36
N HIS A 180 8.88 -4.67 19.17
CA HIS A 180 8.75 -3.66 20.22
C HIS A 180 7.31 -3.30 20.62
N HIS A 181 6.32 -3.55 19.76
CA HIS A 181 4.96 -3.05 19.90
C HIS A 181 3.86 -4.13 19.82
N GLY A 182 4.22 -5.40 19.59
CA GLY A 182 3.29 -6.51 19.54
C GLY A 182 3.00 -7.02 18.13
N ARG A 183 2.14 -8.04 18.02
CA ARG A 183 1.85 -8.70 16.75
C ARG A 183 0.52 -8.23 16.17
N PRO A 184 0.50 -7.59 14.99
CA PRO A 184 -0.75 -7.19 14.36
C PRO A 184 -1.58 -8.41 13.95
N ALA A 185 -2.91 -8.25 13.90
CA ALA A 185 -3.80 -9.30 13.39
C ALA A 185 -3.67 -9.45 11.87
N LYS A 186 -3.38 -8.36 11.17
CA LYS A 186 -3.15 -8.31 9.72
C LYS A 186 -2.21 -7.16 9.37
N VAL A 187 -1.41 -7.34 8.33
CA VAL A 187 -0.63 -6.27 7.70
C VAL A 187 -1.07 -6.15 6.25
N ILE A 188 -1.60 -4.98 5.87
CA ILE A 188 -1.96 -4.63 4.50
C ILE A 188 -0.89 -3.69 3.97
N ALA A 189 0.06 -4.24 3.20
CA ALA A 189 1.06 -3.43 2.52
C ALA A 189 0.46 -2.88 1.22
N LEU A 190 0.56 -1.56 1.03
CA LEU A 190 0.00 -0.85 -0.12
C LEU A 190 1.11 -0.18 -0.95
N PRO A 191 2.01 -0.96 -1.58
CA PRO A 191 2.94 -0.40 -2.55
C PRO A 191 2.18 0.10 -3.78
N MET A 192 2.23 1.40 -4.08
CA MET A 192 1.57 1.93 -5.27
C MET A 192 2.13 1.27 -6.54
N ILE A 193 3.46 1.33 -6.73
CA ILE A 193 4.17 0.55 -7.75
C ILE A 193 5.04 -0.47 -7.03
N SER A 194 4.99 -1.73 -7.43
CA SER A 194 5.79 -2.80 -6.84
C SER A 194 6.57 -3.60 -7.87
N THR A 195 7.61 -4.28 -7.41
CA THR A 195 8.43 -5.17 -8.25
C THR A 195 8.29 -6.64 -7.83
N PRO A 196 8.68 -7.59 -8.69
CA PRO A 196 8.82 -8.99 -8.31
C PRO A 196 9.74 -9.19 -7.08
N GLU A 197 10.81 -8.39 -6.97
CA GLU A 197 11.76 -8.41 -5.86
C GLU A 197 11.11 -7.99 -4.53
N TYR A 198 10.31 -6.92 -4.55
CA TYR A 198 9.52 -6.47 -3.40
C TYR A 198 8.58 -7.57 -2.91
N MET A 199 7.78 -8.12 -3.83
CA MET A 199 6.77 -9.13 -3.48
C MET A 199 7.42 -10.31 -2.78
N ARG A 200 8.53 -10.82 -3.32
CA ARG A 200 9.26 -11.97 -2.78
C ARG A 200 9.74 -11.73 -1.35
N ASN A 201 10.30 -10.55 -1.11
CA ASN A 201 10.84 -10.21 0.20
C ASN A 201 9.73 -9.99 1.23
N VAL A 202 8.69 -9.25 0.86
CA VAL A 202 7.65 -8.80 1.79
C VAL A 202 6.70 -9.94 2.17
N ILE A 203 6.31 -10.81 1.24
CA ILE A 203 5.47 -11.98 1.61
C ILE A 203 6.22 -12.98 2.49
N GLY A 204 7.55 -13.03 2.41
CA GLY A 204 8.39 -13.85 3.28
C GLY A 204 8.54 -13.29 4.71
N CYS A 205 8.06 -12.07 4.98
CA CYS A 205 8.24 -11.39 6.25
C CYS A 205 7.38 -11.98 7.39
N CYS A 206 6.10 -12.22 7.11
CA CYS A 206 5.15 -12.86 8.02
C CYS A 206 3.91 -13.36 7.27
N GLU A 207 3.15 -14.24 7.91
CA GLU A 207 1.97 -14.91 7.33
C GLU A 207 0.76 -13.98 7.26
N GLU A 208 0.62 -13.07 8.23
CA GLU A 208 -0.48 -12.10 8.32
C GLU A 208 -0.37 -10.93 7.33
N LEU A 209 0.69 -10.89 6.52
CA LEU A 209 0.90 -9.84 5.54
C LEU A 209 0.29 -10.20 4.18
N VAL A 210 -0.50 -9.26 3.66
CA VAL A 210 -0.99 -9.21 2.27
C VAL A 210 -0.45 -7.97 1.56
N VAL A 211 -0.26 -8.08 0.25
CA VAL A 211 0.21 -6.99 -0.62
C VAL A 211 -0.90 -6.64 -1.60
N TRP A 212 -1.30 -5.37 -1.62
CA TRP A 212 -2.17 -4.81 -2.65
C TRP A 212 -1.40 -3.74 -3.40
N THR A 213 -1.27 -3.89 -4.71
CA THR A 213 -0.49 -2.96 -5.55
C THR A 213 -1.29 -2.49 -6.75
N ALA A 214 -1.06 -1.24 -7.14
CA ALA A 214 -1.74 -0.65 -8.29
C ALA A 214 -1.06 -1.00 -9.62
N ARG A 215 0.26 -1.23 -9.61
CA ARG A 215 1.02 -1.63 -10.81
C ARG A 215 2.24 -2.47 -10.44
N LEU A 216 2.44 -3.54 -11.20
CA LEU A 216 3.67 -4.32 -11.19
C LEU A 216 4.64 -3.82 -12.26
N ASP A 217 5.84 -3.47 -11.83
CA ASP A 217 6.94 -3.07 -12.72
C ASP A 217 8.02 -4.14 -12.73
N ARG A 218 8.18 -4.77 -13.90
CA ARG A 218 9.17 -5.82 -14.18
C ARG A 218 9.93 -5.54 -15.48
N GLY A 219 10.10 -4.26 -15.83
CA GLY A 219 10.51 -3.80 -17.15
C GLY A 219 11.92 -4.21 -17.60
N LEU A 220 12.75 -4.72 -16.69
CA LEU A 220 14.11 -5.20 -17.00
C LEU A 220 14.19 -6.72 -17.17
N SER A 221 13.05 -7.41 -17.11
CA SER A 221 12.97 -8.84 -17.46
C SER A 221 13.21 -9.02 -18.96
N SER A 222 13.66 -10.21 -19.37
CA SER A 222 13.83 -10.52 -20.80
C SER A 222 12.49 -10.47 -21.53
N ALA A 223 12.49 -10.21 -22.84
CA ALA A 223 11.28 -10.19 -23.66
C ALA A 223 10.51 -11.52 -23.60
N GLU A 224 11.20 -12.64 -23.40
CA GLU A 224 10.59 -13.95 -23.22
C GLU A 224 9.84 -14.04 -21.87
N VAL A 225 10.46 -13.58 -20.78
CA VAL A 225 9.83 -13.55 -19.44
C VAL A 225 8.64 -12.59 -19.41
N LEU A 226 8.75 -11.42 -20.07
CA LEU A 226 7.67 -10.43 -20.16
C LEU A 226 6.42 -10.95 -20.89
N LYS A 227 6.56 -11.90 -21.81
CA LYS A 227 5.41 -12.52 -22.49
C LYS A 227 4.68 -13.56 -21.64
N GLN A 228 5.30 -14.03 -20.56
CA GLN A 228 4.68 -14.99 -19.66
C GLN A 228 3.83 -14.29 -18.61
N ARG A 229 2.86 -15.05 -18.09
CA ARG A 229 2.07 -14.69 -16.91
C ARG A 229 3.03 -14.30 -15.76
N PRO A 230 2.87 -13.11 -15.15
CA PRO A 230 3.75 -12.66 -14.07
C PRO A 230 3.88 -13.69 -12.96
N GLY A 231 5.08 -13.85 -12.40
CA GLY A 231 5.36 -14.83 -11.35
C GLY A 231 5.54 -16.28 -11.81
N THR A 232 5.32 -16.62 -13.09
CA THR A 232 5.59 -17.97 -13.63
C THR A 232 7.10 -18.28 -13.60
N ARG A 233 7.91 -17.33 -14.07
CA ARG A 233 9.38 -17.36 -14.03
C ARG A 233 9.90 -16.32 -13.05
N TRP A 234 9.34 -16.29 -11.84
CA TRP A 234 9.62 -15.23 -10.87
C TRP A 234 11.12 -15.03 -10.58
N ASN A 235 11.94 -16.08 -10.61
CA ASN A 235 13.40 -15.96 -10.39
C ASN A 235 14.13 -15.21 -11.51
N GLU A 236 13.49 -15.01 -12.65
CA GLU A 236 14.04 -14.35 -13.84
C GLU A 236 13.37 -13.01 -14.11
N GLU A 237 12.34 -12.66 -13.35
CA GLU A 237 11.72 -11.35 -13.41
C GLU A 237 12.55 -10.32 -12.67
N ARG A 238 12.65 -9.14 -13.28
CA ARG A 238 13.46 -8.05 -12.77
C ARG A 238 12.75 -6.72 -12.94
N GLY A 239 12.45 -6.07 -11.81
CA GLY A 239 11.91 -4.72 -11.75
C GLY A 239 12.95 -3.66 -11.42
N LEU A 240 14.12 -4.05 -10.92
CA LEU A 240 15.11 -3.11 -10.39
C LEU A 240 16.37 -3.01 -11.25
N ASN A 241 16.84 -1.79 -11.50
CA ASN A 241 18.17 -1.56 -12.05
C ASN A 241 19.26 -1.81 -10.99
N GLU A 242 20.54 -1.65 -11.36
CA GLU A 242 21.68 -1.89 -10.46
C GLU A 242 21.75 -0.95 -9.24
N HIS A 243 21.08 0.19 -9.31
CA HIS A 243 20.97 1.17 -8.23
C HIS A 243 19.69 0.98 -7.38
N GLY A 244 18.86 -0.02 -7.68
CA GLY A 244 17.62 -0.29 -6.94
C GLY A 244 16.46 0.65 -7.29
N TYR A 245 16.51 1.33 -8.43
CA TYR A 245 15.35 2.05 -8.97
C TYR A 245 14.44 1.09 -9.74
N ILE A 246 13.13 1.30 -9.56
CA ILE A 246 12.09 0.57 -10.28
C ILE A 246 12.07 1.01 -11.75
N VAL A 247 11.92 0.07 -12.67
CA VAL A 247 11.81 0.31 -14.12
C VAL A 247 10.54 -0.36 -14.67
N PRO A 248 9.63 0.39 -15.35
CA PRO A 248 9.75 1.82 -15.72
C PRO A 248 9.67 2.81 -14.55
N GLY A 249 9.02 2.44 -13.44
CA GLY A 249 8.99 3.22 -12.20
C GLY A 249 8.29 4.58 -12.32
N ALA A 250 8.61 5.47 -11.39
CA ALA A 250 8.12 6.85 -11.30
C ALA A 250 9.22 7.83 -10.80
N GLY A 251 10.49 7.41 -10.84
CA GLY A 251 11.61 8.18 -10.30
C GLY A 251 11.65 8.30 -8.77
N GLY A 252 12.41 9.26 -8.26
CA GLY A 252 12.56 9.55 -6.83
C GLY A 252 11.36 10.33 -6.27
N LEU A 253 10.25 9.64 -6.02
CA LEU A 253 9.03 10.28 -5.51
C LEU A 253 9.24 10.99 -4.17
N GLY A 254 10.15 10.52 -3.32
CA GLY A 254 10.48 11.20 -2.07
C GLY A 254 11.02 12.62 -2.32
N GLU A 255 11.93 12.76 -3.27
CA GLU A 255 12.55 14.02 -3.67
C GLU A 255 11.56 14.91 -4.41
N LEU A 256 10.83 14.33 -5.38
CA LEU A 256 9.84 15.03 -6.20
C LEU A 256 8.70 15.62 -5.37
N LEU A 257 8.13 14.84 -4.44
CA LEU A 257 7.00 15.28 -3.62
C LEU A 257 7.39 16.37 -2.64
N ASN A 258 8.64 16.37 -2.17
CA ASN A 258 9.11 17.31 -1.15
C ASN A 258 9.95 18.46 -1.71
N ASN A 259 10.17 18.52 -3.03
CA ASN A 259 11.12 19.42 -3.68
C ASN A 259 12.49 19.46 -2.94
N SER A 260 12.99 18.28 -2.59
CA SER A 260 14.18 18.13 -1.76
C SER A 260 15.25 17.37 -2.53
N TRP A 261 16.03 18.10 -3.32
CA TRP A 261 17.13 17.59 -4.12
C TRP A 261 18.45 17.76 -3.37
N CYS A 262 19.35 16.79 -3.51
CA CYS A 262 20.73 16.86 -3.01
C CYS A 262 21.70 17.26 -4.12
#